data_AF-A0A6N6JIJ1-F1
#
_entry.id   AF-A0A6N6JIJ1-F1
#
_cell.length_a   1.000
_cell.length_b   1.000
_cell.length_c   1.000
_cell.angle_alpha   90.00
_cell.angle_beta   90.00
_cell.angle_gamma   90.00
#
_symmetry.space_group_name_H-M   'P 1'
#
loop_
_entity.id
_entity.type
_entity.pdbx_description
1 polymer ?
#
loop_
_entity_poly.entity_id
_entity_poly.type
_entity_poly.pdbx_seq_one_letter_code
_entity_poly.pdbx_strand_id
1 'polypeptide(L)'
;MCDAQGDYCLYTVASAPPVSRTVDLQLRKLSRLTGRSVSWTRNVLMTDGYLPSSGIPAQRHVNSQFYFWRTHILRLHSSLKTKAAASRLGLGVKAFGSLVQDGILSPIKSQVYVKPRFDTADLDTLMARVQRHVHPNPACRSAEFASIPKACFEVSCATSTVINLLMDGHLKSAAWTHQGKGLAGIVIYPVELKSKLASFSKTGLTIEDLRDRLGLQYTQVKKLIARDLLLAFTGRKSSTGRRAVLVDPPDLAAFLDDFQTVRTAAARLGISENAVRAGISNGGIVRAPEGDGLPIYRAAVILTV
;
A
#
# COMPACT_ATOMS: atom_id res chain seq x y z
N MET A 1 -29.19 -34.68 65.62
CA MET A 1 -30.49 -34.08 65.25
C MET A 1 -30.25 -32.58 65.22
N CYS A 2 -29.68 -32.07 64.13
CA CYS A 2 -30.40 -31.49 62.97
C CYS A 2 -31.15 -30.20 63.34
N ASP A 3 -30.69 -29.10 62.74
CA ASP A 3 -31.47 -27.98 62.20
C ASP A 3 -31.00 -26.59 62.66
N ALA A 4 -30.04 -26.03 61.93
CA ALA A 4 -29.94 -24.59 61.60
C ALA A 4 -28.67 -24.32 60.75
N GLN A 5 -28.61 -24.89 59.53
CA GLN A 5 -27.74 -24.40 58.46
C GLN A 5 -28.65 -23.91 57.32
N GLY A 6 -29.35 -22.82 57.59
CA GLY A 6 -30.12 -22.07 56.60
C GLY A 6 -29.60 -20.64 56.59
N ASP A 7 -29.30 -20.14 55.39
CA ASP A 7 -29.06 -18.74 55.07
C ASP A 7 -27.75 -18.13 55.57
N TYR A 8 -26.77 -18.03 54.66
CA TYR A 8 -26.25 -16.76 54.16
C TYR A 8 -25.14 -17.06 53.12
N CYS A 9 -25.51 -17.76 52.05
CA CYS A 9 -24.73 -17.88 50.83
C CYS A 9 -25.35 -17.02 49.72
N LEU A 10 -25.62 -15.74 49.97
CA LEU A 10 -26.07 -14.81 48.94
C LEU A 10 -25.66 -13.40 49.34
N TYR A 11 -24.51 -12.89 48.87
CA TYR A 11 -24.30 -11.49 48.49
C TYR A 11 -22.83 -11.29 48.14
N THR A 12 -22.56 -11.31 46.83
CA THR A 12 -21.58 -10.49 46.07
C THR A 12 -20.99 -11.22 44.86
N VAL A 13 -21.83 -11.89 44.07
CA VAL A 13 -21.57 -11.87 42.62
C VAL A 13 -22.00 -10.48 42.16
N ALA A 14 -21.05 -9.56 42.06
CA ALA A 14 -21.27 -8.28 41.41
C ALA A 14 -21.68 -8.57 39.96
N SER A 15 -22.98 -8.71 39.72
CA SER A 15 -23.56 -8.92 38.40
C SER A 15 -23.04 -7.81 37.49
N ALA A 16 -22.28 -8.19 36.46
CA ALA A 16 -21.69 -7.25 35.52
C ALA A 16 -22.79 -6.29 35.01
N PRO A 17 -22.52 -4.97 34.93
CA PRO A 17 -23.54 -4.00 34.54
C PRO A 17 -24.14 -4.37 33.17
N PRO A 18 -25.45 -4.15 32.97
CA PRO A 18 -26.09 -4.47 31.71
C PRO A 18 -25.38 -3.76 30.55
N VAL A 19 -25.27 -4.43 29.39
CA VAL A 19 -24.50 -3.94 28.24
C VAL A 19 -24.93 -2.55 27.81
N SER A 20 -26.23 -2.26 27.83
CA SER A 20 -26.80 -0.93 27.53
C SER A 20 -26.17 0.17 28.39
N ARG A 21 -26.08 -0.04 29.71
CA ARG A 21 -25.47 0.90 30.65
C ARG A 21 -23.98 1.08 30.37
N THR A 22 -23.29 0.00 30.01
CA THR A 22 -21.87 0.05 29.65
C THR A 22 -21.65 0.85 28.36
N VAL A 23 -22.47 0.63 27.32
CA VAL A 23 -22.44 1.39 26.07
C VAL A 23 -22.68 2.88 26.32
N ASP A 24 -23.71 3.23 27.09
CA ASP A 24 -24.02 4.64 27.40
C ASP A 24 -22.88 5.34 28.16
N LEU A 25 -22.24 4.64 29.10
CA LEU A 25 -21.07 5.16 29.80
C LEU A 25 -19.92 5.44 28.83
N GLN A 26 -19.67 4.56 27.86
CA GLN A 26 -18.62 4.78 26.86
C GLN A 26 -18.97 5.91 25.89
N LEU A 27 -20.21 6.00 25.43
CA LEU A 27 -20.67 7.12 24.60
C LEU A 27 -20.50 8.46 25.33
N ARG A 28 -20.82 8.52 26.63
CA ARG A 28 -20.58 9.72 27.47
C ARG A 28 -19.09 10.02 27.65
N LYS A 29 -18.22 9.02 27.72
CA LYS A 29 -16.76 9.22 27.76
C LYS A 29 -16.24 9.79 26.44
N LEU A 30 -16.66 9.22 25.30
CA LEU A 30 -16.29 9.69 23.97
C LEU A 30 -16.80 11.10 23.67
N SER A 31 -18.04 11.39 24.07
CA SER A 31 -18.64 12.73 24.00
C SER A 31 -17.80 13.77 24.75
N ARG A 32 -17.38 13.46 25.99
CA ARG A 32 -16.48 14.32 26.77
C ARG A 32 -15.11 14.51 26.13
N LEU A 33 -14.49 13.43 25.62
CA LEU A 33 -13.17 13.49 24.98
C LEU A 33 -13.14 14.35 23.71
N THR A 34 -14.26 14.40 22.98
CA THR A 34 -14.35 15.11 21.69
C THR A 34 -15.10 16.45 21.79
N GLY A 35 -15.68 16.77 22.95
CA GLY A 35 -16.60 17.90 23.10
C GLY A 35 -17.86 17.81 22.22
N ARG A 36 -18.16 16.64 21.63
CA ARG A 36 -19.34 16.41 20.78
C ARG A 36 -20.49 15.87 21.60
N SER A 37 -21.72 16.02 21.12
CA SER A 37 -22.89 15.46 21.81
C SER A 37 -22.88 13.93 21.81
N VAL A 38 -23.49 13.33 22.82
CA VAL A 38 -23.70 11.88 22.91
C VAL A 38 -24.51 11.38 21.71
N SER A 39 -25.51 12.18 21.28
CA SER A 39 -26.32 11.89 20.09
C SER A 39 -25.47 11.81 18.82
N TRP A 40 -24.57 12.77 18.60
CA TRP A 40 -23.67 12.75 17.45
C TRP A 40 -22.76 11.51 17.47
N THR A 41 -22.17 11.20 18.62
CA THR A 41 -21.27 10.04 18.78
C THR A 41 -22.00 8.74 18.47
N ARG A 42 -23.23 8.59 18.98
CA ARG A 42 -24.08 7.43 18.72
C ARG A 42 -24.45 7.32 17.24
N ASN A 43 -24.87 8.43 16.63
CA ASN A 43 -25.21 8.47 15.21
C ASN A 43 -24.03 8.05 14.33
N VAL A 44 -22.82 8.57 14.59
CA VAL A 44 -21.62 8.19 13.83
C VAL A 44 -21.35 6.69 13.91
N LEU A 45 -21.37 6.13 15.12
CA LEU A 45 -21.12 4.70 15.30
C LEU A 45 -22.20 3.83 14.65
N MET A 46 -23.47 4.25 14.67
CA MET A 46 -24.55 3.52 13.99
C MET A 46 -24.42 3.61 12.46
N THR A 47 -24.27 4.82 11.93
CA THR A 47 -24.17 5.07 10.49
C THR A 47 -22.96 4.38 9.86
N ASP A 48 -21.84 4.32 10.58
CA ASP A 48 -20.62 3.67 10.10
C ASP A 48 -20.56 2.16 10.46
N GLY A 49 -21.64 1.59 11.01
CA GLY A 49 -21.79 0.15 11.25
C GLY A 49 -21.03 -0.40 12.47
N TYR A 50 -20.51 0.46 13.34
CA TYR A 50 -19.82 0.08 14.58
C TYR A 50 -20.79 -0.24 15.72
N LEU A 51 -21.99 0.33 15.69
CA LEU A 51 -23.07 0.06 16.65
C LEU A 51 -24.31 -0.42 15.86
N PRO A 52 -25.01 -1.49 16.30
CA PRO A 52 -26.24 -1.91 15.64
C PRO A 52 -27.33 -0.84 15.80
N SER A 53 -28.33 -0.84 14.91
CA SER A 53 -29.46 0.09 14.96
C SER A 53 -30.25 0.03 16.27
N SER A 54 -30.23 -1.12 16.95
CA SER A 54 -30.81 -1.31 18.29
C SER A 54 -30.01 -0.60 19.41
N GLY A 55 -28.79 -0.15 19.12
CA GLY A 55 -27.91 0.53 20.08
C GLY A 55 -27.20 -0.38 21.08
N ILE A 56 -27.45 -1.69 21.04
CA ILE A 56 -26.90 -2.66 22.00
C ILE A 56 -26.17 -3.77 21.24
N PRO A 57 -24.83 -3.85 21.31
CA PRO A 57 -24.07 -4.93 20.71
C PRO A 57 -24.26 -6.25 21.47
N ALA A 58 -24.17 -7.39 20.76
CA ALA A 58 -24.20 -8.71 21.39
C ALA A 58 -23.04 -8.86 22.40
N GLN A 59 -23.34 -9.43 23.57
CA GLN A 59 -22.51 -9.40 24.79
C GLN A 59 -21.05 -9.85 24.66
N ARG A 60 -20.67 -10.62 23.63
CA ARG A 60 -19.41 -11.38 23.66
C ARG A 60 -18.12 -10.59 23.37
N HIS A 61 -18.18 -9.35 22.89
CA HIS A 61 -16.96 -8.59 22.51
C HIS A 61 -17.00 -7.07 22.79
N VAL A 62 -17.74 -6.62 23.80
CA VAL A 62 -18.01 -5.19 24.00
C VAL A 62 -16.73 -4.36 24.23
N ASN A 63 -15.75 -4.90 24.99
CA ASN A 63 -14.51 -4.17 25.29
C ASN A 63 -13.59 -3.99 24.08
N SER A 64 -13.45 -5.00 23.21
CA SER A 64 -12.65 -4.86 21.99
C SER A 64 -13.34 -3.93 21.00
N GLN A 65 -14.68 -3.96 20.92
CA GLN A 65 -15.44 -3.00 20.11
C GLN A 65 -15.24 -1.56 20.58
N PHE A 66 -15.17 -1.30 21.89
CA PHE A 66 -14.93 0.05 22.41
C PHE A 66 -13.60 0.65 21.94
N TYR A 67 -12.55 -0.15 21.81
CA TYR A 67 -11.27 0.32 21.24
C TYR A 67 -11.44 0.82 19.81
N PHE A 68 -12.16 0.06 18.97
CA PHE A 68 -12.44 0.45 17.58
C PHE A 68 -13.33 1.70 17.53
N TRP A 69 -14.37 1.79 18.36
CA TRP A 69 -15.25 2.96 18.43
C TRP A 69 -14.48 4.22 18.81
N ARG A 70 -13.65 4.12 19.86
CA ARG A 70 -12.83 5.23 20.34
C ARG A 70 -11.88 5.69 19.24
N THR A 71 -11.17 4.76 18.62
CA THR A 71 -10.23 5.06 17.54
C THR A 71 -10.94 5.76 16.38
N HIS A 72 -12.04 5.20 15.89
CA HIS A 72 -12.81 5.77 14.78
C HIS A 72 -13.35 7.16 15.08
N ILE A 73 -13.95 7.36 16.26
CA ILE A 73 -14.50 8.66 16.68
C ILE A 73 -13.41 9.71 16.82
N LEU A 74 -12.27 9.37 17.42
CA LEU A 74 -11.16 10.31 17.56
C LEU A 74 -10.58 10.69 16.19
N ARG A 75 -10.39 9.71 15.28
CA ARG A 75 -9.94 9.96 13.90
C ARG A 75 -10.89 10.88 13.14
N LEU A 76 -12.20 10.64 13.23
CA LEU A 76 -13.20 11.51 12.58
C LEU A 76 -13.25 12.90 13.21
N HIS A 77 -13.11 13.00 14.53
CA HIS A 77 -13.13 14.27 15.24
C HIS A 77 -11.94 15.16 14.83
N SER A 78 -10.73 14.61 14.78
CA SER A 78 -9.52 15.33 14.37
C SER A 78 -9.34 15.41 12.85
N SER A 79 -10.31 14.94 12.07
CA SER A 79 -10.19 14.85 10.60
C SER A 79 -10.32 16.21 9.89
N LEU A 80 -9.60 16.34 8.78
CA LEU A 80 -9.63 17.51 7.91
C LEU A 80 -10.44 17.25 6.64
N LYS A 81 -11.10 18.30 6.14
CA LYS A 81 -11.64 18.31 4.76
C LYS A 81 -10.49 18.39 3.76
N THR A 82 -10.72 17.97 2.52
CA THR A 82 -9.72 17.95 1.43
C THR A 82 -8.88 19.23 1.32
N LYS A 83 -9.49 20.43 1.31
CA LYS A 83 -8.76 21.70 1.19
C LYS A 83 -7.80 21.95 2.37
N ALA A 84 -8.25 21.65 3.59
CA ALA A 84 -7.43 21.81 4.79
C ALA A 84 -6.33 20.74 4.88
N ALA A 85 -6.63 19.50 4.48
CA ALA A 85 -5.65 18.41 4.39
C ALA A 85 -4.55 18.73 3.37
N ALA A 86 -4.92 19.22 2.18
CA ALA A 86 -3.99 19.66 1.15
C ALA A 86 -3.10 20.81 1.66
N SER A 87 -3.69 21.81 2.30
CA SER A 87 -2.95 22.93 2.90
C SER A 87 -1.99 22.49 4.00
N ARG A 88 -2.35 21.48 4.81
CA ARG A 88 -1.46 20.92 5.86
C ARG A 88 -0.19 20.30 5.25
N LEU A 89 -0.33 19.63 4.11
CA LEU A 89 0.80 19.08 3.37
C LEU A 89 1.52 20.11 2.48
N GLY A 90 1.07 21.36 2.45
CA GLY A 90 1.63 22.38 1.56
C GLY A 90 1.35 22.14 0.07
N LEU A 91 0.27 21.43 -0.27
CA LEU A 91 -0.10 21.10 -1.65
C LEU A 91 -1.37 21.82 -2.11
N GLY A 92 -1.46 22.02 -3.43
CA GLY A 92 -2.74 22.37 -4.08
C GLY A 92 -3.71 21.19 -4.09
N VAL A 93 -5.02 21.47 -4.22
CA VAL A 93 -6.08 20.44 -4.19
C VAL A 93 -5.90 19.37 -5.28
N LYS A 94 -5.45 19.75 -6.48
CA LYS A 94 -5.20 18.82 -7.59
C LYS A 94 -4.04 17.85 -7.27
N ALA A 95 -2.93 18.38 -6.76
CA ALA A 95 -1.78 17.58 -6.35
C ALA A 95 -2.16 16.62 -5.20
N PHE A 96 -2.90 17.11 -4.20
CA PHE A 96 -3.44 16.28 -3.14
C PHE A 96 -4.37 15.18 -3.67
N GLY A 97 -5.23 15.50 -4.65
CA GLY A 97 -6.09 14.54 -5.33
C GLY A 97 -5.32 13.37 -5.94
N SER A 98 -4.13 13.61 -6.52
CA SER A 98 -3.27 12.54 -7.05
C SER A 98 -2.78 11.58 -5.95
N LEU A 99 -2.46 12.09 -4.75
CA LEU A 99 -2.06 11.24 -3.62
C LEU A 99 -3.21 10.32 -3.18
N VAL A 100 -4.44 10.81 -3.25
CA VAL A 100 -5.63 10.03 -2.88
C VAL A 100 -5.97 9.00 -3.97
N GLN A 101 -5.97 9.43 -5.23
CA GLN A 101 -6.24 8.56 -6.38
C GLN A 101 -5.26 7.38 -6.44
N ASP A 102 -4.01 7.62 -6.08
CA ASP A 102 -2.94 6.62 -6.14
C ASP A 102 -2.77 5.84 -4.83
N GLY A 103 -3.68 6.03 -3.86
CA GLY A 103 -3.74 5.28 -2.62
C GLY A 103 -2.61 5.57 -1.62
N ILE A 104 -1.84 6.65 -1.82
CA ILE A 104 -0.85 7.12 -0.84
C ILE A 104 -1.56 7.63 0.42
N LEU A 105 -2.69 8.34 0.22
CA LEU A 105 -3.59 8.76 1.27
C LEU A 105 -4.96 8.14 1.05
N SER A 106 -5.59 7.69 2.13
CA SER A 106 -6.95 7.16 2.09
C SER A 106 -7.86 8.03 2.95
N PRO A 107 -9.06 8.40 2.47
CA PRO A 107 -10.03 9.04 3.32
C PRO A 107 -10.52 8.05 4.39
N ILE A 108 -10.92 8.59 5.55
CA ILE A 108 -11.59 7.82 6.60
C ILE A 108 -12.90 7.29 6.01
N LYS A 109 -13.10 5.97 6.07
CA LYS A 109 -14.34 5.33 5.66
C LYS A 109 -15.44 5.70 6.64
N SER A 110 -16.31 6.62 6.23
CA SER A 110 -17.46 7.08 7.01
C SER A 110 -18.57 7.51 6.07
N GLN A 111 -19.79 7.12 6.38
CA GLN A 111 -21.01 7.51 5.67
C GLN A 111 -21.66 8.75 6.31
N VAL A 112 -21.17 9.20 7.46
CA VAL A 112 -21.67 10.39 8.17
C VAL A 112 -21.44 11.68 7.39
N TYR A 113 -20.36 11.72 6.60
CA TYR A 113 -19.98 12.89 5.82
C TYR A 113 -20.03 12.59 4.33
N VAL A 114 -20.79 13.39 3.59
CA VAL A 114 -20.83 13.33 2.11
C VAL A 114 -19.46 13.63 1.49
N LYS A 115 -18.70 14.55 2.11
CA LYS A 115 -17.36 14.93 1.62
C LYS A 115 -16.27 14.14 2.34
N PRO A 116 -15.25 13.64 1.61
CA PRO A 116 -14.14 12.90 2.19
C PRO A 116 -13.44 13.64 3.34
N ARG A 117 -13.04 12.86 4.34
CA ARG A 117 -12.31 13.31 5.52
C ARG A 117 -10.98 12.58 5.62
N PHE A 118 -9.93 13.28 5.99
CA PHE A 118 -8.58 12.73 6.10
C PHE A 118 -8.11 12.84 7.54
N ASP A 119 -7.54 11.76 8.05
CA ASP A 119 -6.97 11.72 9.38
C ASP A 119 -5.70 12.58 9.42
N THR A 120 -5.59 13.43 10.45
CA THR A 120 -4.39 14.26 10.65
C THR A 120 -3.16 13.42 10.95
N ALA A 121 -3.31 12.31 11.67
CA ALA A 121 -2.21 11.41 11.98
C ALA A 121 -1.64 10.74 10.71
N ASP A 122 -2.50 10.37 9.75
CA ASP A 122 -2.06 9.79 8.47
C ASP A 122 -1.28 10.82 7.62
N LEU A 123 -1.71 12.09 7.64
CA LEU A 123 -1.00 13.18 6.96
C LEU A 123 0.38 13.43 7.58
N ASP A 124 0.45 13.45 8.92
CA ASP A 124 1.71 13.65 9.64
C ASP A 124 2.66 12.45 9.47
N THR A 125 2.11 11.23 9.42
CA THR A 125 2.86 10.01 9.13
C THR A 125 3.46 10.04 7.72
N LEU A 126 2.69 10.49 6.72
CA LEU A 126 3.22 10.67 5.38
C LEU A 126 4.36 11.69 5.36
N MET A 127 4.19 12.83 6.04
CA MET A 127 5.24 13.85 6.13
C MET A 127 6.52 13.30 6.78
N ALA A 128 6.37 12.60 7.91
CA ALA A 128 7.49 11.99 8.62
C ALA A 128 8.21 10.93 7.77
N ARG A 129 7.47 10.13 6.98
CA ARG A 129 8.06 9.18 6.04
C ARG A 129 8.87 9.90 4.97
N VAL A 130 8.30 10.90 4.32
CA VAL A 130 8.98 11.71 3.30
C VAL A 130 10.23 12.36 3.88
N GLN A 131 10.17 12.94 5.07
CA GLN A 131 11.31 13.59 5.73
C GLN A 131 12.52 12.68 5.91
N ARG A 132 12.34 11.37 6.11
CA ARG A 132 13.46 10.42 6.25
C ARG A 132 14.29 10.25 4.98
N HIS A 133 13.70 10.56 3.83
CA HIS A 133 14.34 10.41 2.52
C HIS A 133 14.80 11.75 1.93
N VAL A 134 14.68 12.85 2.69
CA VAL A 134 15.09 14.18 2.26
C VAL A 134 16.21 14.65 3.16
N HIS A 135 17.37 14.93 2.57
CA HIS A 135 18.53 15.38 3.32
C HIS A 135 18.63 16.90 3.32
N PRO A 136 19.09 17.53 4.42
CA PRO A 136 19.49 18.93 4.39
C PRO A 136 20.67 19.07 3.42
N ASN A 137 20.49 19.76 2.30
CA ASN A 137 21.57 20.00 1.36
C ASN A 137 21.76 21.51 1.13
N PRO A 138 22.85 22.11 1.66
CA PRO A 138 23.13 23.54 1.48
C PRO A 138 23.44 23.92 0.02
N ALA A 139 23.77 22.96 -0.86
CA ALA A 139 24.02 23.17 -2.28
C ALA A 139 22.74 23.34 -3.13
N CYS A 140 21.54 23.09 -2.57
CA CYS A 140 20.25 23.23 -3.27
C CYS A 140 19.79 24.68 -3.50
N ARG A 141 20.72 25.65 -3.44
CA ARG A 141 20.49 27.06 -3.81
C ARG A 141 20.71 27.33 -5.30
N SER A 142 21.08 26.32 -6.11
CA SER A 142 21.25 26.50 -7.56
C SER A 142 19.89 26.63 -8.26
N ALA A 143 19.85 27.40 -9.36
CA ALA A 143 18.67 27.59 -10.21
C ALA A 143 18.13 26.29 -10.86
N GLU A 144 18.83 25.18 -10.66
CA GLU A 144 18.55 23.88 -11.25
C GLU A 144 17.56 23.07 -10.42
N PHE A 145 17.34 23.43 -9.15
CA PHE A 145 16.38 22.76 -8.27
C PHE A 145 14.99 23.39 -8.40
N ALA A 146 13.97 22.53 -8.46
CA ALA A 146 12.58 22.96 -8.54
C ALA A 146 11.76 22.35 -7.40
N SER A 147 10.76 23.09 -6.91
CA SER A 147 9.79 22.54 -5.97
C SER A 147 9.02 21.38 -6.61
N ILE A 148 8.50 20.45 -5.81
CA ILE A 148 7.73 19.30 -6.33
C ILE A 148 6.64 19.75 -7.33
N PRO A 149 5.79 20.77 -7.05
CA PRO A 149 4.78 21.21 -8.01
C PRO A 149 5.38 21.72 -9.33
N LYS A 150 6.49 22.46 -9.27
CA LYS A 150 7.17 23.00 -10.46
C LYS A 150 7.83 21.88 -11.28
N ALA A 151 8.54 20.96 -10.63
CA ALA A 151 9.13 19.80 -11.29
C ALA A 151 8.07 18.87 -11.92
N CYS A 152 6.94 18.67 -11.24
CA CYS A 152 5.80 17.94 -11.81
C CYS A 152 5.27 18.59 -13.08
N PHE A 153 5.21 19.92 -13.13
CA PHE A 153 4.79 20.67 -14.31
C PHE A 153 5.80 20.54 -15.46
N GLU A 154 7.09 20.76 -15.19
CA GLU A 154 8.16 20.69 -16.19
C GLU A 154 8.30 19.30 -16.82
N VAL A 155 8.15 18.24 -16.02
CA VAL A 155 8.30 16.85 -16.48
C VAL A 155 6.95 16.19 -16.77
N SER A 156 5.84 16.93 -16.67
CA SER A 156 4.48 16.44 -16.92
C SER A 156 4.13 15.15 -16.15
N CYS A 157 4.45 15.10 -14.86
CA CYS A 157 4.20 13.93 -14.01
C CYS A 157 3.30 14.25 -12.80
N ALA A 158 2.66 13.22 -12.24
CA ALA A 158 1.82 13.37 -11.04
C ALA A 158 2.67 13.53 -9.77
N THR A 159 2.18 14.34 -8.82
CA THR A 159 2.84 14.56 -7.52
C THR A 159 3.04 13.25 -6.75
N SER A 160 2.06 12.34 -6.81
CA SER A 160 2.15 11.00 -6.25
C SER A 160 3.33 10.19 -6.77
N THR A 161 3.66 10.30 -8.07
CA THR A 161 4.81 9.60 -8.66
C THR A 161 6.11 10.11 -8.07
N VAL A 162 6.26 11.43 -7.94
CA VAL A 162 7.43 12.05 -7.31
C VAL A 162 7.56 11.61 -5.85
N ILE A 163 6.47 11.63 -5.09
CA ILE A 163 6.46 11.23 -3.68
C ILE A 163 6.84 9.74 -3.53
N ASN A 164 6.37 8.85 -4.41
CA ASN A 164 6.78 7.45 -4.39
C ASN A 164 8.27 7.28 -4.72
N LEU A 165 8.76 7.90 -5.81
CA LEU A 165 10.19 7.85 -6.16
C LEU A 165 11.10 8.34 -5.03
N LEU A 166 10.64 9.35 -4.29
CA LEU A 166 11.33 9.86 -3.12
C LEU A 166 11.30 8.84 -1.96
N MET A 167 10.13 8.29 -1.62
CA MET A 167 10.00 7.29 -0.55
C MET A 167 10.73 5.98 -0.86
N ASP A 168 10.86 5.63 -2.14
CA ASP A 168 11.58 4.44 -2.60
C ASP A 168 13.11 4.71 -2.70
N GLY A 169 13.57 5.92 -2.39
CA GLY A 169 14.98 6.28 -2.38
C GLY A 169 15.61 6.44 -3.77
N HIS A 170 14.79 6.57 -4.82
CA HIS A 170 15.27 6.71 -6.19
C HIS A 170 15.70 8.13 -6.57
N LEU A 171 15.27 9.14 -5.80
CA LEU A 171 15.66 10.54 -5.97
C LEU A 171 16.71 10.92 -4.93
N LYS A 172 17.98 10.96 -5.34
CA LYS A 172 19.10 11.28 -4.44
C LYS A 172 19.24 12.79 -4.22
N SER A 173 18.73 13.60 -5.15
CA SER A 173 18.85 15.07 -5.08
C SER A 173 17.76 15.75 -4.24
N ALA A 174 16.86 14.99 -3.58
CA ALA A 174 15.78 15.59 -2.81
C ALA A 174 16.29 16.30 -1.55
N ALA A 175 15.96 17.59 -1.42
CA ALA A 175 16.39 18.42 -0.29
C ALA A 175 15.29 19.35 0.23
N TRP A 176 15.45 19.79 1.49
CA TRP A 176 14.58 20.80 2.11
C TRP A 176 15.06 22.22 1.79
N THR A 177 14.12 23.07 1.41
CA THR A 177 14.32 24.53 1.35
C THR A 177 13.91 25.18 2.67
N HIS A 178 14.63 26.23 3.06
CA HIS A 178 14.31 26.99 4.27
C HIS A 178 13.01 27.82 4.18
N GLN A 179 12.43 27.97 2.99
CA GLN A 179 11.33 28.90 2.74
C GLN A 179 9.95 28.24 2.56
N GLY A 180 9.89 26.93 2.24
CA GLY A 180 8.62 26.27 1.97
C GLY A 180 8.05 25.52 3.17
N LYS A 181 6.71 25.47 3.27
CA LYS A 181 5.98 24.67 4.27
C LYS A 181 5.53 23.34 3.66
N GLY A 182 5.68 22.24 4.41
CA GLY A 182 5.25 20.91 3.99
C GLY A 182 5.95 20.42 2.72
N LEU A 183 5.26 19.64 1.89
CA LEU A 183 5.83 19.04 0.67
C LEU A 183 6.27 20.09 -0.37
N ALA A 184 5.68 21.29 -0.37
CA ALA A 184 6.14 22.38 -1.23
C ALA A 184 7.52 22.93 -0.83
N GLY A 185 7.98 22.65 0.39
CA GLY A 185 9.34 22.98 0.84
C GLY A 185 10.40 22.03 0.32
N ILE A 186 10.02 20.92 -0.31
CA ILE A 186 10.97 19.97 -0.89
C ILE A 186 11.30 20.40 -2.32
N VAL A 187 12.59 20.46 -2.60
CA VAL A 187 13.13 20.66 -3.94
C VAL A 187 13.82 19.41 -4.45
N ILE A 188 13.72 19.21 -5.76
CA ILE A 188 14.28 18.08 -6.48
C ILE A 188 14.92 18.58 -7.78
N TYR A 189 15.87 17.81 -8.30
CA TYR A 189 16.49 18.10 -9.60
C TYR A 189 15.61 17.56 -10.74
N PRO A 190 15.03 18.41 -11.62
CA PRO A 190 14.11 17.96 -12.68
C PRO A 190 14.74 17.00 -13.69
N VAL A 191 16.05 17.14 -13.96
CA VAL A 191 16.77 16.25 -14.89
C VAL A 191 16.89 14.85 -14.32
N GLU A 192 17.23 14.70 -13.02
CA GLU A 192 17.21 13.39 -12.34
C GLU A 192 15.80 12.81 -12.38
N LEU A 193 14.78 13.63 -12.05
CA LEU A 193 13.39 13.19 -12.09
C LEU A 193 13.00 12.66 -13.47
N LYS A 194 13.33 13.38 -14.55
CA LYS A 194 13.04 12.96 -15.93
C LYS A 194 13.74 11.66 -16.30
N SER A 195 15.01 11.49 -15.92
CA SER A 195 15.76 10.25 -16.13
C SER A 195 15.14 9.06 -15.40
N LYS A 196 14.74 9.25 -14.13
CA LYS A 196 14.08 8.21 -13.33
C LYS A 196 12.67 7.91 -13.82
N LEU A 197 11.93 8.92 -14.27
CA LEU A 197 10.62 8.72 -14.88
C LEU A 197 10.69 7.95 -16.19
N ALA A 198 11.70 8.21 -17.04
CA ALA A 198 11.89 7.41 -18.26
C ALA A 198 12.21 5.94 -17.96
N SER A 199 12.84 5.67 -16.81
CA SER A 199 13.06 4.30 -16.32
C SER A 199 11.77 3.69 -15.74
N PHE A 200 10.96 4.49 -15.04
CA PHE A 200 9.67 4.07 -14.44
C PHE A 200 8.49 4.00 -15.44
N SER A 201 8.58 4.71 -16.57
CA SER A 201 7.55 4.73 -17.62
C SER A 201 7.74 3.58 -18.61
N LYS A 202 8.74 2.72 -18.42
CA LYS A 202 8.79 1.45 -19.13
C LYS A 202 7.53 0.68 -18.76
N THR A 203 6.74 0.36 -19.77
CA THR A 203 5.65 -0.60 -19.73
C THR A 203 6.22 -1.96 -19.33
N GLY A 204 6.45 -2.14 -18.03
CA GLY A 204 6.89 -3.40 -17.47
C GLY A 204 5.83 -4.47 -17.70
N LEU A 205 6.28 -5.70 -17.90
CA LEU A 205 5.44 -6.86 -18.11
C LEU A 205 4.78 -7.23 -16.79
N THR A 206 3.46 -7.41 -16.82
CA THR A 206 2.72 -7.87 -15.64
C THR A 206 2.97 -9.37 -15.41
N ILE A 207 2.63 -9.86 -14.21
CA ILE A 207 2.68 -11.30 -13.93
C ILE A 207 1.81 -12.09 -14.92
N GLU A 208 0.69 -11.52 -15.37
CA GLU A 208 -0.15 -12.15 -16.40
C GLU A 208 0.60 -12.27 -17.73
N ASP A 209 1.25 -11.19 -18.19
CA ASP A 209 2.04 -11.22 -19.42
C ASP A 209 3.21 -12.21 -19.33
N LEU A 210 3.87 -12.28 -18.16
CA LEU A 210 4.97 -13.20 -17.89
C LEU A 210 4.51 -14.65 -17.92
N ARG A 211 3.34 -14.97 -17.34
CA ARG A 211 2.77 -16.32 -17.42
C ARG A 211 2.58 -16.73 -18.87
N ASP A 212 1.99 -15.85 -19.67
CA ASP A 212 1.64 -16.19 -21.05
C ASP A 212 2.92 -16.36 -21.89
N ARG A 213 3.93 -15.53 -21.68
CA ARG A 213 5.24 -15.64 -22.36
C ARG A 213 6.06 -16.85 -21.92
N LEU A 214 6.14 -17.10 -20.61
CA LEU A 214 6.98 -18.17 -20.05
C LEU A 214 6.28 -19.54 -20.03
N GLY A 215 4.94 -19.58 -20.17
CA GLY A 215 4.15 -20.80 -20.03
C GLY A 215 4.10 -21.33 -18.59
N LEU A 216 4.28 -20.46 -17.60
CA LEU A 216 4.37 -20.81 -16.17
C LEU A 216 3.12 -20.43 -15.40
N GLN A 217 2.74 -21.22 -14.40
CA GLN A 217 1.62 -20.86 -13.53
C GLN A 217 1.92 -19.59 -12.71
N TYR A 218 0.86 -18.88 -12.32
CA TYR A 218 0.98 -17.62 -11.56
C TYR A 218 1.82 -17.78 -10.28
N THR A 219 1.64 -18.89 -9.56
CA THR A 219 2.41 -19.22 -8.35
C THR A 219 3.90 -19.47 -8.64
N GLN A 220 4.22 -20.01 -9.82
CA GLN A 220 5.60 -20.26 -10.26
C GLN A 220 6.30 -18.95 -10.61
N VAL A 221 5.64 -18.04 -11.33
CA VAL A 221 6.18 -16.70 -11.63
C VAL A 221 6.44 -15.92 -10.34
N LYS A 222 5.52 -15.97 -9.37
CA LYS A 222 5.75 -15.36 -8.04
C LYS A 222 6.95 -15.95 -7.31
N LYS A 223 7.18 -17.27 -7.41
CA LYS A 223 8.35 -17.92 -6.82
C LYS A 223 9.65 -17.49 -7.50
N LEU A 224 9.66 -17.27 -8.81
CA LEU A 224 10.85 -16.73 -9.50
C LEU A 224 11.22 -15.34 -8.98
N ILE A 225 10.22 -14.48 -8.82
CA ILE A 225 10.42 -13.12 -8.28
C ILE A 225 10.86 -13.17 -6.82
N ALA A 226 10.22 -14.01 -5.99
CA ALA A 226 10.58 -14.14 -4.57
C ALA A 226 11.97 -14.73 -4.32
N ARG A 227 12.60 -15.30 -5.35
CA ARG A 227 13.96 -15.87 -5.31
C ARG A 227 14.99 -14.97 -5.99
N ASP A 228 14.59 -13.76 -6.39
CA ASP A 228 15.43 -12.80 -7.10
C ASP A 228 16.03 -13.36 -8.42
N LEU A 229 15.44 -14.41 -8.98
CA LEU A 229 15.81 -14.92 -10.31
C LEU A 229 15.27 -14.03 -11.43
N LEU A 230 14.17 -13.34 -11.17
CA LEU A 230 13.58 -12.38 -12.08
C LEU A 230 13.37 -11.07 -11.32
N LEU A 231 14.15 -10.05 -11.69
CA LEU A 231 14.07 -8.74 -11.06
C LEU A 231 12.71 -8.11 -11.34
N ALA A 232 11.99 -7.78 -10.27
CA ALA A 232 10.69 -7.17 -10.36
C ALA A 232 10.64 -5.88 -9.54
N PHE A 233 9.83 -4.94 -10.02
CA PHE A 233 9.57 -3.67 -9.35
C PHE A 233 8.07 -3.45 -9.19
N THR A 234 7.69 -2.58 -8.27
CA THR A 234 6.28 -2.18 -8.14
C THR A 234 6.02 -0.95 -9.00
N GLY A 235 5.24 -1.12 -10.06
CA GLY A 235 4.88 -0.04 -10.99
C GLY A 235 3.38 0.10 -11.16
N ARG A 236 2.96 0.89 -12.16
CA ARG A 236 1.56 1.00 -12.57
C ARG A 236 1.30 0.16 -13.81
N LYS A 237 0.25 -0.66 -13.77
CA LYS A 237 -0.21 -1.39 -14.94
C LYS A 237 -0.68 -0.40 -16.00
N SER A 238 -0.07 -0.46 -17.19
CA SER A 238 -0.31 0.48 -18.29
C SER A 238 -1.79 0.61 -18.71
N SER A 239 -2.58 -0.46 -18.56
CA SER A 239 -3.98 -0.48 -18.99
C SER A 239 -4.97 0.06 -17.96
N THR A 240 -4.61 0.07 -16.66
CA THR A 240 -5.56 0.41 -15.59
C THR A 240 -5.02 1.42 -14.58
N GLY A 241 -3.74 1.78 -14.64
CA GLY A 241 -3.06 2.68 -13.71
C GLY A 241 -2.91 2.11 -12.28
N ARG A 242 -3.41 0.90 -12.01
CA ARG A 242 -3.33 0.25 -10.69
C ARG A 242 -1.92 -0.24 -10.41
N ARG A 243 -1.53 -0.25 -9.13
CA ARG A 243 -0.25 -0.81 -8.70
C ARG A 243 -0.20 -2.30 -9.02
N ALA A 244 0.90 -2.72 -9.65
CA ALA A 244 1.17 -4.11 -9.97
C ALA A 244 2.67 -4.38 -9.82
N VAL A 245 3.01 -5.64 -9.57
CA VAL A 245 4.39 -6.12 -9.71
C VAL A 245 4.66 -6.27 -11.20
N LEU A 246 5.70 -5.59 -11.66
CA LEU A 246 6.11 -5.52 -13.06
C LEU A 246 7.54 -6.03 -13.19
N VAL A 247 7.87 -6.56 -14.35
CA VAL A 247 9.24 -6.96 -14.73
C VAL A 247 9.62 -6.21 -15.98
N ASP A 248 10.84 -5.68 -16.00
CA ASP A 248 11.32 -4.92 -17.14
C ASP A 248 11.65 -5.87 -18.31
N PRO A 249 11.29 -5.55 -19.56
CA PRO A 249 11.61 -6.41 -20.71
C PRO A 249 13.09 -6.77 -20.85
N PRO A 250 14.07 -5.87 -20.57
CA PRO A 250 15.48 -6.22 -20.55
C PRO A 250 15.84 -7.25 -19.48
N ASP A 251 15.26 -7.16 -18.29
CA ASP A 251 15.52 -8.12 -17.20
C ASP A 251 14.94 -9.50 -17.54
N LEU A 252 13.79 -9.53 -18.21
CA LEU A 252 13.25 -10.77 -18.78
C LEU A 252 14.17 -11.34 -19.86
N ALA A 253 14.75 -10.51 -20.73
CA ALA A 253 15.68 -10.96 -21.76
C ALA A 253 16.95 -11.56 -21.13
N ALA A 254 17.53 -10.89 -20.13
CA ALA A 254 18.68 -11.40 -19.38
C ALA A 254 18.36 -12.73 -18.70
N PHE A 255 17.19 -12.84 -18.05
CA PHE A 255 16.72 -14.11 -17.50
C PHE A 255 16.62 -15.19 -18.58
N LEU A 256 16.13 -14.86 -19.78
CA LEU A 256 16.01 -15.80 -20.89
C LEU A 256 17.36 -16.20 -21.50
N ASP A 257 18.39 -15.37 -21.36
CA ASP A 257 19.73 -15.74 -21.82
C ASP A 257 20.37 -16.79 -20.91
N ASP A 258 20.08 -16.76 -19.61
CA ASP A 258 20.59 -17.73 -18.65
C ASP A 258 19.68 -18.96 -18.46
N PHE A 259 18.36 -18.75 -18.53
CA PHE A 259 17.34 -19.75 -18.22
C PHE A 259 16.23 -19.78 -19.27
N GLN A 260 15.68 -20.96 -19.53
CA GLN A 260 14.62 -21.15 -20.50
C GLN A 260 13.52 -22.03 -19.89
N THR A 261 12.28 -21.81 -20.31
CA THR A 261 11.18 -22.74 -20.09
C THR A 261 10.98 -23.59 -21.34
N VAL A 262 10.20 -24.66 -21.24
CA VAL A 262 9.82 -25.47 -22.41
C VAL A 262 9.21 -24.60 -23.52
N ARG A 263 8.37 -23.63 -23.15
CA ARG A 263 7.69 -22.74 -24.10
C ARG A 263 8.67 -21.81 -24.80
N THR A 264 9.57 -21.19 -24.06
CA THR A 264 10.52 -20.24 -24.64
C THR A 264 11.63 -20.94 -25.43
N ALA A 265 12.05 -22.13 -24.99
CA ALA A 265 12.98 -22.98 -25.75
C ALA A 265 12.36 -23.45 -27.07
N ALA A 266 11.12 -23.93 -27.05
CA ALA A 266 10.37 -24.32 -28.25
C ALA A 266 10.29 -23.17 -29.26
N ALA A 267 9.97 -21.96 -28.78
CA ALA A 267 9.92 -20.77 -29.61
C ALA A 267 11.29 -20.38 -30.19
N ARG A 268 12.39 -20.49 -29.41
CA ARG A 268 13.75 -20.21 -29.89
C ARG A 268 14.25 -21.23 -30.91
N LEU A 269 13.95 -22.51 -30.72
CA LEU A 269 14.39 -23.61 -31.59
C LEU A 269 13.49 -23.80 -32.82
N GLY A 270 12.30 -23.18 -32.84
CA GLY A 270 11.33 -23.34 -33.93
C GLY A 270 10.66 -24.72 -33.95
N ILE A 271 10.61 -25.42 -32.81
CA ILE A 271 10.00 -26.75 -32.68
C ILE A 271 8.81 -26.75 -31.73
N SER A 272 8.02 -27.83 -31.72
CA SER A 272 6.88 -27.94 -30.81
C SER A 272 7.31 -28.14 -29.35
N GLU A 273 6.52 -27.66 -28.39
CA GLU A 273 6.78 -27.89 -26.96
C GLU A 273 6.87 -29.39 -26.60
N ASN A 274 6.11 -30.24 -27.29
CA ASN A 274 6.16 -31.69 -27.08
C ASN A 274 7.49 -32.29 -27.52
N ALA A 275 8.06 -31.80 -28.62
CA ALA A 275 9.40 -32.21 -29.07
C ALA A 275 10.47 -31.81 -28.04
N VAL A 276 10.39 -30.59 -27.50
CA VAL A 276 11.29 -30.15 -26.42
C VAL A 276 11.15 -31.04 -25.18
N ARG A 277 9.92 -31.38 -24.75
CA ARG A 277 9.70 -32.30 -23.60
C ARG A 277 10.26 -33.70 -23.85
N ALA A 278 10.12 -34.21 -25.07
CA ALA A 278 10.69 -35.50 -25.45
C ALA A 278 12.21 -35.46 -25.42
N GLY A 279 12.83 -34.40 -25.95
CA GLY A 279 14.28 -34.24 -25.93
C GLY A 279 14.85 -34.01 -24.53
N ILE A 280 14.14 -33.30 -23.64
CA ILE A 280 14.50 -33.22 -22.22
C ILE A 280 14.52 -34.60 -21.57
N SER A 281 13.48 -35.41 -21.81
CA SER A 281 13.37 -36.78 -21.26
C SER A 281 14.46 -37.70 -21.80
N ASN A 282 14.70 -37.65 -23.12
CA ASN A 282 15.68 -38.51 -23.80
C ASN A 282 17.12 -38.10 -23.48
N GLY A 283 17.38 -36.81 -23.34
CA GLY A 283 18.70 -36.26 -22.99
C GLY A 283 19.00 -36.24 -21.49
N GLY A 284 18.06 -36.67 -20.64
CA GLY A 284 18.23 -36.64 -19.18
C GLY A 284 18.45 -35.22 -18.62
N ILE A 285 17.90 -34.19 -19.28
CA ILE A 285 18.14 -32.80 -18.91
C ILE A 285 17.38 -32.48 -17.62
N VAL A 286 18.13 -32.08 -16.59
CA VAL A 286 17.58 -31.74 -15.27
C VAL A 286 17.19 -30.27 -15.21
N ARG A 287 16.17 -29.96 -14.42
CA ARG A 287 15.76 -28.58 -14.11
C ARG A 287 16.89 -27.83 -13.42
N ALA A 288 16.91 -26.51 -13.60
CA ALA A 288 17.91 -25.67 -12.99
C ALA A 288 17.78 -25.72 -11.45
N PRO A 289 18.85 -26.03 -10.70
CA PRO A 289 18.79 -26.17 -9.25
C PRO A 289 18.41 -24.86 -8.55
N GLU A 290 18.76 -23.72 -9.13
CA GLU A 290 18.42 -22.38 -8.64
C GLU A 290 16.90 -22.15 -8.61
N GLY A 291 16.17 -22.83 -9.50
CA GLY A 291 14.72 -22.78 -9.56
C GLY A 291 14.03 -23.52 -8.41
N ASP A 292 14.72 -24.40 -7.67
CA ASP A 292 14.18 -25.30 -6.66
C ASP A 292 12.81 -25.89 -7.06
N GLY A 293 12.89 -26.82 -8.02
CA GLY A 293 11.74 -27.57 -8.55
C GLY A 293 10.89 -26.84 -9.59
N LEU A 294 11.12 -25.54 -9.83
CA LEU A 294 10.45 -24.80 -10.91
C LEU A 294 10.83 -25.37 -12.29
N PRO A 295 9.89 -25.39 -13.27
CA PRO A 295 10.14 -25.94 -14.60
C PRO A 295 10.93 -24.97 -15.49
N ILE A 296 12.10 -24.56 -15.00
CA ILE A 296 13.09 -23.74 -15.69
C ILE A 296 14.36 -24.57 -15.87
N TYR A 297 15.09 -24.33 -16.96
CA TYR A 297 16.27 -25.08 -17.35
C TYR A 297 17.38 -24.10 -17.76
N ARG A 298 18.65 -24.48 -17.59
CA ARG A 298 19.76 -23.64 -18.07
C ARG A 298 19.71 -23.55 -19.60
N ALA A 299 19.77 -22.33 -20.13
CA ALA A 299 19.62 -22.07 -21.57
C ALA A 299 20.63 -22.86 -22.40
N ALA A 300 21.88 -22.92 -21.96
CA ALA A 300 22.97 -23.65 -22.60
C ALA A 300 22.71 -25.17 -22.76
N VAL A 301 21.79 -25.74 -21.98
CA VAL A 301 21.50 -27.18 -21.99
C VAL A 301 20.21 -27.49 -22.75
N ILE A 302 19.14 -26.73 -22.50
CA ILE A 302 17.84 -27.01 -23.14
C ILE A 302 17.79 -26.55 -24.60
N LEU A 303 18.65 -25.60 -25.01
CA LEU A 303 18.74 -25.16 -26.40
C LEU A 303 19.59 -26.10 -27.29
N THR A 304 20.11 -27.20 -26.76
CA THR A 304 20.80 -28.24 -27.53
C THR A 304 19.93 -29.47 -27.80
N VAL A 305 18.64 -29.39 -27.41
CA VAL A 305 17.62 -30.40 -27.67
C VAL A 305 17.21 -30.40 -29.14
#